data_AF-A0A8S8YCU2-F1
#
_entry.id   AF-A0A8S8YCU2-F1
#
_cell.length_a   1.000
_cell.length_b   1.000
_cell.length_c   1.000
_cell.angle_alpha   90.00
_cell.angle_beta   90.00
_cell.angle_gamma   90.00
#
_symmetry.space_group_name_H-M   'P 1'
#
loop_
_entity.id
_entity.type
_entity.pdbx_description
1 polymer ?
#
loop_
_entity_poly.entity_id
_entity_poly.type
_entity_poly.pdbx_seq_one_letter_code
_entity_poly.pdbx_strand_id
1 'polypeptide(L)'
;MLEEWYDYERLVIQALAVIMTLFCIGAFLGSMDFSNPLSDFVYKYYLDPVIGESTGDSGYNMVNTMTYGIVLAMFVVAMSGWLRHLGVDGSDRTLLALLPFVLWAALGEIVEDAEMFGGFFSAWFVSPGVHFQTAAWVIIAGWFGYSIHNSDSSDEEKAEKVKSASMIIIFTQFVIYANSIDGKVDFDISLMLFFSLIAFFSPHILESSADGFDNIQRTVYFSGIGGCLVLFGAIASYLSSIDITQIDNYPYNFVAVVVVIGFPVVLCWFMLEQGREAAAELESQGIIAEFYRLE
;
A
#
# COMPACT_ATOMS: atom_id res chain seq x y z
N MET A 1 -21.20 -17.11 -9.89
CA MET A 1 -20.43 -17.68 -11.01
C MET A 1 -19.23 -16.78 -11.19
N LEU A 2 -18.01 -17.33 -11.25
CA LEU A 2 -16.82 -16.54 -11.57
C LEU A 2 -16.99 -16.01 -12.99
N GLU A 3 -16.84 -14.70 -13.18
CA GLU A 3 -16.94 -14.12 -14.52
C GLU A 3 -15.77 -14.57 -15.38
N GLU A 4 -16.03 -14.94 -16.64
CA GLU A 4 -14.96 -15.21 -17.59
C GLU A 4 -14.20 -13.90 -17.89
N TRP A 5 -12.88 -13.99 -18.09
CA TRP A 5 -12.11 -12.85 -18.56
C TRP A 5 -12.61 -12.40 -19.93
N TYR A 6 -12.71 -11.09 -20.11
CA TYR A 6 -12.93 -10.53 -21.43
C TYR A 6 -11.73 -10.81 -22.35
N ASP A 7 -11.97 -10.85 -23.66
CA ASP A 7 -10.92 -11.16 -24.63
C ASP A 7 -9.71 -10.23 -24.51
N TYR A 8 -9.95 -8.94 -24.26
CA TYR A 8 -8.88 -7.95 -24.07
C TYR A 8 -8.07 -8.21 -22.79
N GLU A 9 -8.70 -8.65 -21.69
CA GLU A 9 -8.01 -8.98 -20.44
C GLU A 9 -7.14 -10.22 -20.63
N ARG A 10 -7.66 -11.25 -21.31
CA ARG A 10 -6.90 -12.47 -21.62
C ARG A 10 -5.68 -12.15 -22.47
N LEU A 11 -5.83 -11.30 -23.49
CA LEU A 11 -4.71 -10.84 -24.33
C LEU A 11 -3.66 -10.09 -23.50
N VAL A 12 -4.10 -9.19 -22.62
CA VAL A 12 -3.20 -8.42 -21.76
C VAL A 12 -2.46 -9.31 -20.77
N ILE A 13 -3.15 -10.27 -20.13
CA ILE A 13 -2.54 -11.26 -19.24
C ILE A 13 -1.46 -12.08 -19.98
N GLN A 14 -1.76 -12.54 -21.19
CA GLN A 14 -0.80 -13.28 -22.01
C GLN A 14 0.39 -12.41 -22.43
N ALA A 15 0.16 -11.17 -22.85
CA ALA A 15 1.21 -10.23 -23.21
C ALA A 15 2.14 -9.95 -22.02
N LEU A 16 1.58 -9.70 -20.84
CA LEU A 16 2.37 -9.52 -19.60
C LEU A 16 3.17 -10.78 -19.26
N ALA A 17 2.59 -11.97 -19.39
CA ALA A 17 3.31 -13.22 -19.14
C ALA A 17 4.50 -13.40 -20.10
N VAL A 18 4.34 -13.05 -21.38
CA VAL A 18 5.43 -13.07 -22.36
C VAL A 18 6.50 -12.03 -22.03
N ILE A 19 6.11 -10.79 -21.72
CA ILE A 19 7.04 -9.72 -21.33
C ILE A 19 7.86 -10.13 -20.10
N MET A 20 7.18 -10.62 -19.06
CA MET A 20 7.81 -11.10 -17.82
C MET A 20 8.76 -12.25 -18.11
N THR A 21 8.37 -13.21 -18.95
CA THR A 21 9.22 -14.34 -19.34
C THR A 21 10.47 -13.86 -20.08
N LEU A 22 10.34 -12.97 -21.07
CA LEU A 22 11.46 -12.39 -21.80
C LEU A 22 12.40 -11.60 -20.90
N PHE A 23 11.84 -10.80 -19.98
CA PHE A 23 12.62 -10.07 -18.99
C PHE A 23 13.42 -11.01 -18.10
N CYS A 24 12.78 -12.02 -17.51
CA CYS A 24 13.44 -13.03 -16.67
C CYS A 24 14.52 -13.81 -17.43
N ILE A 25 14.26 -14.19 -18.69
CA ILE A 25 15.27 -14.86 -19.54
C ILE A 25 16.45 -13.92 -19.79
N GLY A 26 16.21 -12.66 -20.15
CA GLY A 26 17.27 -11.68 -20.38
C GLY A 26 18.13 -11.43 -19.14
N ALA A 27 17.47 -11.24 -17.98
CA ALA A 27 18.13 -11.10 -16.69
C ALA A 27 18.96 -12.35 -16.34
N PHE A 28 18.38 -13.54 -16.46
CA PHE A 28 19.06 -14.80 -16.18
C PHE A 28 20.28 -15.03 -17.09
N LEU A 29 20.13 -14.83 -18.40
CA LEU A 29 21.23 -14.98 -19.35
C LEU A 29 22.37 -13.98 -19.08
N GLY A 30 22.02 -12.71 -18.79
CA GLY A 30 23.03 -11.72 -18.43
C GLY A 30 23.74 -12.04 -17.11
N SER A 31 23.03 -12.61 -16.13
CA SER A 31 23.65 -13.05 -14.87
C SER A 31 24.64 -14.22 -15.04
N MET A 32 24.53 -14.96 -16.15
CA MET A 32 25.48 -16.01 -16.55
C MET A 32 26.60 -15.51 -17.47
N ASP A 33 26.79 -14.18 -17.59
CA ASP A 33 27.71 -13.52 -18.53
C ASP A 33 27.49 -13.91 -20.01
N PHE A 34 26.27 -14.35 -20.36
CA PHE A 34 25.94 -14.73 -21.73
C PHE A 34 25.35 -13.53 -22.49
N SER A 35 26.22 -12.82 -23.23
CA SER A 35 25.81 -11.64 -24.01
C SER A 35 24.99 -12.03 -25.24
N ASN A 36 23.81 -11.42 -25.34
CA ASN A 36 22.91 -11.55 -26.47
C ASN A 36 21.99 -10.31 -26.53
N PRO A 37 21.31 -10.05 -27.65
CA PRO A 37 20.50 -8.85 -27.79
C PRO A 37 19.43 -8.66 -26.71
N LEU A 38 18.89 -9.75 -26.14
CA LEU A 38 17.89 -9.69 -25.07
C LEU A 38 18.53 -9.36 -23.71
N SER A 39 19.63 -10.02 -23.33
CA SER A 39 20.33 -9.71 -22.07
C SER A 39 20.86 -8.28 -22.07
N ASP A 40 21.47 -7.85 -23.18
CA ASP A 40 22.06 -6.51 -23.31
C ASP A 40 20.96 -5.44 -23.23
N PHE A 41 19.79 -5.70 -23.82
CA PHE A 41 18.64 -4.81 -23.73
C PHE A 41 18.08 -4.71 -22.30
N VAL A 42 17.91 -5.86 -21.62
CA VAL A 42 17.39 -5.90 -20.25
C VAL A 42 18.32 -5.18 -19.28
N TYR A 43 19.63 -5.44 -19.35
CA TYR A 43 20.60 -4.80 -18.46
C TYR A 43 20.72 -3.30 -18.74
N LYS A 44 20.94 -2.91 -19.99
CA LYS A 44 21.14 -1.51 -20.37
C LYS A 44 19.96 -0.60 -20.00
N TYR A 45 18.73 -1.06 -20.25
CA TYR A 45 17.55 -0.20 -20.12
C TYR A 45 16.85 -0.34 -18.78
N TYR A 46 16.95 -1.49 -18.09
CA TYR A 46 16.16 -1.78 -16.89
C TYR A 46 17.02 -2.10 -15.66
N LEU A 47 17.91 -3.09 -15.71
CA LEU A 47 18.63 -3.52 -14.49
C LEU A 47 19.74 -2.54 -14.08
N ASP A 48 20.62 -2.12 -15.00
CA ASP A 48 21.73 -1.21 -14.66
C ASP A 48 21.23 0.12 -14.08
N PRO A 49 20.17 0.76 -14.63
CA PRO A 49 19.59 1.96 -14.02
C PRO A 49 19.00 1.73 -12.62
N VAL A 50 18.38 0.57 -12.34
CA VAL A 50 17.82 0.28 -11.00
C VAL A 50 18.94 0.03 -9.99
N ILE A 51 19.98 -0.70 -10.40
CA ILE A 51 21.16 -0.98 -9.57
C ILE A 51 21.91 0.33 -9.25
N GLY A 52 22.08 1.22 -10.23
CA GLY A 52 22.75 2.51 -10.03
C GLY A 52 21.91 3.52 -9.22
N GLU A 53 20.58 3.45 -9.28
CA GLU A 53 19.67 4.32 -8.51
C GLU A 53 19.74 3.97 -7.03
N SER A 54 19.92 2.69 -6.71
CA SER A 54 20.20 2.20 -5.35
C SER A 54 21.49 2.80 -4.74
N THR A 55 22.36 3.37 -5.57
CA THR A 55 23.60 4.08 -5.16
C THR A 55 23.55 5.59 -5.40
N GLY A 56 22.39 6.14 -5.82
CA GLY A 56 22.16 7.57 -6.03
C GLY A 56 22.64 8.13 -7.37
N ASP A 57 23.07 7.29 -8.32
CA ASP A 57 23.87 7.73 -9.49
C ASP A 57 23.25 7.44 -10.86
N SER A 58 22.01 6.93 -10.93
CA SER A 58 21.31 6.76 -12.21
C SER A 58 19.83 7.10 -12.17
N GLY A 59 19.36 7.76 -13.23
CA GLY A 59 17.96 8.10 -13.42
C GLY A 59 17.29 7.29 -14.54
N TYR A 60 15.96 7.40 -14.61
CA TYR A 60 15.14 6.80 -15.67
C TYR A 60 15.54 7.29 -17.07
N ASN A 61 15.40 6.40 -18.06
CA ASN A 61 15.60 6.72 -19.47
C ASN A 61 14.25 6.63 -20.22
N MET A 62 14.15 7.27 -21.38
CA MET A 62 12.88 7.33 -22.11
C MET A 62 12.26 5.94 -22.40
N VAL A 63 13.10 4.92 -22.62
CA VAL A 63 12.64 3.55 -22.89
C VAL A 63 12.02 2.95 -21.63
N ASN A 64 12.72 2.98 -20.50
CA ASN A 64 12.19 2.39 -19.28
C ASN A 64 10.97 3.16 -18.76
N THR A 65 10.93 4.48 -18.88
CA THR A 65 9.77 5.29 -18.49
C THR A 65 8.54 4.92 -19.30
N MET A 66 8.66 4.83 -20.64
CA MET A 66 7.53 4.41 -21.49
C MET A 66 7.12 2.97 -21.19
N THR A 67 8.08 2.05 -21.07
CA THR A 67 7.78 0.64 -20.78
C THR A 67 7.06 0.49 -19.45
N TYR A 68 7.54 1.13 -18.39
CA TYR A 68 6.89 1.08 -17.07
C TYR A 68 5.47 1.62 -17.15
N GLY A 69 5.22 2.73 -17.86
CA GLY A 69 3.86 3.25 -18.08
C GLY A 69 2.94 2.27 -18.82
N ILE A 70 3.42 1.65 -19.91
CA ILE A 70 2.62 0.70 -20.70
C ILE A 70 2.37 -0.59 -19.91
N VAL A 71 3.41 -1.14 -19.28
CA VAL A 71 3.31 -2.35 -18.45
C VAL A 71 2.39 -2.11 -17.26
N LEU A 72 2.45 -0.93 -16.63
CA LEU A 72 1.54 -0.56 -15.56
C LEU A 72 0.08 -0.51 -16.03
N ALA A 73 -0.20 0.14 -17.17
CA ALA A 73 -1.55 0.18 -17.74
C ALA A 73 -2.09 -1.23 -18.06
N MET A 74 -1.25 -2.09 -18.66
CA MET A 74 -1.57 -3.50 -18.89
C MET A 74 -1.80 -4.24 -17.58
N PHE A 75 -0.95 -4.02 -16.57
CA PHE A 75 -1.06 -4.65 -15.27
C PHE A 75 -2.38 -4.28 -14.57
N VAL A 76 -2.81 -3.03 -14.63
CA VAL A 76 -4.12 -2.59 -14.09
C VAL A 76 -5.26 -3.34 -14.77
N VAL A 77 -5.25 -3.50 -16.09
CA VAL A 77 -6.27 -4.25 -16.82
C VAL A 77 -6.25 -5.74 -16.43
N ALA A 78 -5.08 -6.37 -16.38
CA ALA A 78 -4.94 -7.75 -15.95
C ALA A 78 -5.42 -7.96 -14.52
N MET A 79 -5.00 -7.09 -13.60
CA MET A 79 -5.41 -7.14 -12.19
C MET A 79 -6.91 -6.95 -12.03
N SER A 80 -7.53 -6.00 -12.75
CA SER A 80 -8.98 -5.82 -12.74
C SER A 80 -9.71 -7.10 -13.18
N GLY A 81 -9.27 -7.73 -14.27
CA GLY A 81 -9.82 -9.02 -14.74
C GLY A 81 -9.61 -10.15 -13.73
N TRP A 82 -8.44 -10.24 -13.09
CA TRP A 82 -8.16 -11.23 -12.06
C TRP A 82 -9.00 -11.03 -10.80
N LEU A 83 -9.13 -9.80 -10.30
CA LEU A 83 -9.96 -9.49 -9.14
C LEU A 83 -11.41 -9.89 -9.39
N ARG A 84 -11.95 -9.55 -10.56
CA ARG A 84 -13.32 -9.92 -10.95
C ARG A 84 -13.48 -11.44 -11.12
N HIS A 85 -12.50 -12.10 -11.73
CA HIS A 85 -12.51 -13.55 -11.88
C HIS A 85 -12.41 -14.29 -10.54
N LEU A 86 -11.70 -13.73 -9.56
CA LEU A 86 -11.62 -14.26 -8.20
C LEU A 86 -12.87 -13.93 -7.36
N GLY A 87 -13.83 -13.18 -7.92
CA GLY A 87 -15.02 -12.74 -7.20
C GLY A 87 -14.72 -11.73 -6.09
N VAL A 88 -13.56 -11.05 -6.16
CA VAL A 88 -13.26 -9.94 -5.26
C VAL A 88 -14.25 -8.83 -5.54
N ASP A 89 -14.90 -8.35 -4.49
CA ASP A 89 -15.87 -7.27 -4.57
C ASP A 89 -15.20 -6.02 -5.18
N GLY A 90 -15.70 -5.57 -6.32
CA GLY A 90 -15.24 -4.36 -7.01
C GLY A 90 -15.93 -3.09 -6.52
N SER A 91 -16.72 -3.16 -5.45
CA SER A 91 -17.43 -2.02 -4.86
C SER A 91 -16.48 -0.95 -4.32
N ASP A 92 -17.04 0.24 -4.10
CA ASP A 92 -16.33 1.36 -3.46
C ASP A 92 -15.78 0.95 -2.07
N ARG A 93 -16.39 -0.03 -1.41
CA ARG A 93 -15.98 -0.53 -0.10
C ARG A 93 -14.63 -1.23 -0.14
N THR A 94 -14.34 -1.99 -1.19
CA THR A 94 -13.02 -2.63 -1.36
C THR A 94 -11.94 -1.58 -1.61
N LEU A 95 -12.25 -0.52 -2.39
CA LEU A 95 -11.34 0.60 -2.58
C LEU A 95 -11.04 1.30 -1.26
N LEU A 96 -12.07 1.58 -0.45
CA LEU A 96 -11.91 2.17 0.88
C LEU A 96 -11.14 1.25 1.84
N ALA A 97 -11.36 -0.06 1.77
CA ALA A 97 -10.63 -1.04 2.57
C ALA A 97 -9.13 -1.10 2.22
N LEU A 98 -8.78 -0.83 0.96
CA LEU A 98 -7.39 -0.81 0.47
C LEU A 98 -6.70 0.55 0.68
N LEU A 99 -7.46 1.64 0.83
CA LEU A 99 -6.92 3.00 0.98
C LEU A 99 -5.87 3.14 2.10
N PRO A 100 -6.02 2.52 3.29
CA PRO A 100 -4.99 2.55 4.32
C PRO A 100 -3.64 2.03 3.82
N PHE A 101 -3.61 1.05 2.91
CA PHE A 101 -2.36 0.51 2.37
C PHE A 101 -1.64 1.45 1.38
N VAL A 102 -2.38 2.37 0.76
CA VAL A 102 -1.77 3.46 -0.03
C VAL A 102 -1.02 4.41 0.89
N LEU A 103 -1.64 4.81 2.01
CA LEU A 103 -1.00 5.63 3.03
C LEU A 103 0.18 4.89 3.69
N TRP A 104 0.00 3.59 3.95
CA TRP A 104 1.03 2.74 4.52
C TRP A 104 2.32 2.73 3.68
N ALA A 105 2.18 2.61 2.35
CA ALA A 105 3.31 2.63 1.43
C ALA A 105 4.06 3.97 1.50
N ALA A 106 3.32 5.09 1.47
CA ALA A 106 3.89 6.43 1.58
C ALA A 106 4.59 6.67 2.93
N LEU A 107 4.01 6.19 4.05
CA LEU A 107 4.68 6.27 5.36
C LEU A 107 5.95 5.43 5.40
N GLY A 108 5.93 4.25 4.77
CA GLY A 108 7.11 3.39 4.66
C GLY A 108 8.25 4.05 3.89
N GLU A 109 7.95 4.69 2.76
CA GLU A 109 8.91 5.50 2.01
C GLU A 109 9.46 6.66 2.85
N ILE A 110 8.63 7.37 3.64
CA ILE A 110 9.11 8.44 4.52
C ILE A 110 10.07 7.91 5.60
N VAL A 111 9.78 6.74 6.19
CA VAL A 111 10.68 6.10 7.16
C VAL A 111 11.99 5.71 6.50
N GLU A 112 11.95 5.27 5.25
CA GLU A 112 13.14 4.94 4.48
C GLU A 112 13.96 6.17 4.06
N ASP A 113 13.31 7.23 3.57
CA ASP A 113 13.96 8.49 3.21
C ASP A 113 14.64 9.16 4.41
N ALA A 114 14.17 8.87 5.63
CA ALA A 114 14.79 9.26 6.89
C ALA A 114 15.96 8.34 7.31
N GLU A 115 16.35 7.38 6.46
CA GLU A 115 17.40 6.38 6.66
C GLU A 115 17.20 5.53 7.94
N MET A 116 15.95 5.31 8.34
CA MET A 116 15.65 4.64 9.60
C MET A 116 15.70 3.11 9.50
N PHE A 117 15.45 2.53 8.32
CA PHE A 117 15.49 1.08 8.16
C PHE A 117 16.92 0.55 8.02
N GLY A 118 17.14 -0.67 8.53
CA GLY A 118 18.36 -1.42 8.20
C GLY A 118 18.43 -1.78 6.71
N GLY A 119 19.66 -1.95 6.21
CA GLY A 119 19.94 -2.13 4.77
C GLY A 119 19.20 -3.28 4.06
N PHE A 120 18.70 -4.28 4.79
CA PHE A 120 17.80 -5.27 4.18
C PHE A 120 16.45 -4.65 3.79
N PHE A 121 15.79 -3.93 4.71
CA PHE A 121 14.46 -3.37 4.49
C PHE A 121 14.48 -2.08 3.67
N SER A 122 15.57 -1.33 3.71
CA SER A 122 15.76 -0.12 2.92
C SER A 122 15.45 -0.35 1.42
N ALA A 123 16.04 -1.37 0.81
CA ALA A 123 15.77 -1.73 -0.58
C ALA A 123 14.31 -2.19 -0.86
N TRP A 124 13.58 -2.64 0.16
CA TRP A 124 12.17 -3.04 0.04
C TRP A 124 11.20 -1.88 0.19
N PHE A 125 11.61 -0.74 0.75
CA PHE A 125 10.78 0.46 0.84
C PHE A 125 11.08 1.49 -0.24
N VAL A 126 12.04 1.23 -1.13
CA VAL A 126 12.24 1.96 -2.39
C VAL A 126 11.47 1.26 -3.53
N SER A 127 11.03 2.02 -4.53
CA SER A 127 10.38 1.46 -5.73
C SER A 127 11.32 0.54 -6.53
N PRO A 128 10.85 -0.63 -7.02
CA PRO A 128 9.47 -1.15 -6.96
C PRO A 128 9.15 -2.00 -5.70
N GLY A 129 10.11 -2.17 -4.78
CA GLY A 129 10.01 -3.05 -3.60
C GLY A 129 8.78 -2.78 -2.73
N VAL A 130 8.47 -1.50 -2.49
CA VAL A 130 7.39 -1.10 -1.57
C VAL A 130 6.04 -1.67 -2.01
N HIS A 131 5.77 -1.68 -3.32
CA HIS A 131 4.53 -2.21 -3.87
C HIS A 131 4.38 -3.72 -3.63
N PHE A 132 5.48 -4.48 -3.70
CA PHE A 132 5.45 -5.91 -3.38
C PHE A 132 5.16 -6.16 -1.91
N GLN A 133 5.71 -5.34 -1.03
CA GLN A 133 5.47 -5.45 0.41
C GLN A 133 4.03 -5.08 0.76
N THR A 134 3.51 -3.99 0.19
CA THR A 134 2.09 -3.62 0.31
C THR A 134 1.19 -4.75 -0.18
N ALA A 135 1.47 -5.30 -1.36
CA ALA A 135 0.70 -6.42 -1.91
C ALA A 135 0.77 -7.66 -1.02
N ALA A 136 1.95 -7.98 -0.46
CA ALA A 136 2.11 -9.11 0.45
C ALA A 136 1.22 -8.96 1.70
N TRP A 137 1.20 -7.78 2.34
CA TRP A 137 0.34 -7.53 3.49
C TRP A 137 -1.14 -7.60 3.16
N VAL A 138 -1.56 -7.02 2.03
CA VAL A 138 -2.95 -7.08 1.55
C VAL A 138 -3.36 -8.53 1.29
N ILE A 139 -2.51 -9.33 0.63
CA ILE A 139 -2.79 -10.75 0.33
C ILE A 139 -2.90 -11.55 1.63
N ILE A 140 -1.99 -11.35 2.58
CA ILE A 140 -2.03 -12.03 3.89
C ILE A 140 -3.32 -11.67 4.63
N ALA A 141 -3.65 -10.38 4.73
CA ALA A 141 -4.87 -9.92 5.39
C ALA A 141 -6.14 -10.43 4.70
N GLY A 142 -6.19 -10.34 3.37
CA GLY A 142 -7.29 -10.86 2.57
C GLY A 142 -7.46 -12.38 2.71
N TRP A 143 -6.37 -13.13 2.80
CA TRP A 143 -6.40 -14.58 3.03
C TRP A 143 -6.97 -14.95 4.40
N PHE A 144 -6.55 -14.26 5.47
CA PHE A 144 -7.16 -14.44 6.79
C PHE A 144 -8.64 -14.09 6.78
N GLY A 145 -9.00 -12.94 6.19
CA GLY A 145 -10.40 -12.51 6.07
C GLY A 145 -11.26 -13.51 5.29
N TYR A 146 -10.74 -14.07 4.20
CA TYR A 146 -11.42 -15.08 3.39
C TYR A 146 -11.62 -16.39 4.17
N SER A 147 -10.58 -16.85 4.88
CA SER A 147 -10.65 -18.03 5.74
C SER A 147 -11.71 -17.88 6.83
N ILE A 148 -11.82 -16.69 7.44
CA ILE A 148 -12.83 -16.38 8.45
C ILE A 148 -14.22 -16.29 7.82
N HIS A 149 -14.35 -15.64 6.66
CA HIS A 149 -15.62 -15.50 5.94
C HIS A 149 -16.26 -16.87 5.64
N ASN A 150 -15.43 -17.83 5.19
CA ASN A 150 -15.87 -19.17 4.81
C ASN A 150 -15.96 -20.16 5.99
N SER A 151 -15.66 -19.75 7.22
CA SER A 151 -15.77 -20.63 8.38
C SER A 151 -17.23 -20.84 8.82
N ASP A 152 -17.54 -21.99 9.44
CA ASP A 152 -18.87 -22.35 9.98
C ASP A 152 -19.24 -21.59 11.29
N SER A 153 -18.54 -20.50 11.57
CA SER A 153 -18.75 -19.65 12.76
C SER A 153 -19.95 -18.72 12.63
N SER A 154 -20.49 -18.29 13.77
CA SER A 154 -21.51 -17.22 13.80
C SER A 154 -20.91 -15.88 13.37
N ASP A 155 -21.76 -14.93 12.97
CA ASP A 155 -21.30 -13.59 12.54
C ASP A 155 -20.55 -12.85 13.66
N GLU A 156 -21.00 -13.00 14.90
CA GLU A 156 -20.32 -12.43 16.08
C GLU A 156 -18.94 -13.07 16.29
N GLU A 157 -18.82 -14.39 16.14
CA GLU A 157 -17.53 -15.07 16.25
C GLU A 157 -16.60 -14.70 15.09
N LYS A 158 -17.13 -14.52 13.87
CA LYS A 158 -16.36 -14.02 12.72
C LYS A 158 -15.83 -12.61 12.97
N ALA A 159 -16.63 -11.71 13.53
CA ALA A 159 -16.19 -10.36 13.88
C ALA A 159 -15.03 -10.37 14.88
N GLU A 160 -15.09 -11.20 15.93
CA GLU A 160 -13.98 -11.36 16.88
C GLU A 160 -12.73 -11.98 16.25
N LYS A 161 -12.90 -12.95 15.34
CA LYS A 161 -11.78 -13.53 14.59
C LYS A 161 -11.12 -12.52 13.65
N VAL A 162 -11.90 -11.64 13.01
CA VAL A 162 -11.38 -10.55 12.17
C VAL A 162 -10.51 -9.60 12.99
N LYS A 163 -11.00 -9.18 14.17
CA LYS A 163 -10.24 -8.31 15.08
C LYS A 163 -8.94 -9.00 15.52
N SER A 164 -9.02 -10.25 15.95
CA SER A 164 -7.86 -11.04 16.38
C SER A 164 -6.83 -11.24 15.26
N ALA A 165 -7.27 -11.57 14.04
CA ALA A 165 -6.38 -11.74 12.89
C ALA A 165 -5.69 -10.42 12.52
N SER A 166 -6.44 -9.31 12.52
CA SER A 166 -5.89 -7.99 12.26
C SER A 166 -4.84 -7.61 13.30
N MET A 167 -5.09 -7.84 14.58
CA MET A 167 -4.11 -7.62 15.66
C MET A 167 -2.82 -8.41 15.46
N ILE A 168 -2.92 -9.68 15.05
CA ILE A 168 -1.74 -10.53 14.78
C ILE A 168 -0.93 -9.94 13.62
N ILE A 169 -1.58 -9.50 12.54
CA ILE A 169 -0.91 -8.89 11.39
C ILE A 169 -0.23 -7.57 11.80
N ILE A 170 -0.93 -6.71 12.55
CA ILE A 170 -0.39 -5.43 13.03
C ILE A 170 0.80 -5.65 13.97
N PHE A 171 0.69 -6.60 14.89
CA PHE A 171 1.79 -6.96 15.77
C PHE A 171 2.99 -7.51 15.00
N THR A 172 2.76 -8.30 13.96
CA THR A 172 3.83 -8.82 13.09
C THR A 172 4.53 -7.67 12.35
N GLN A 173 3.78 -6.71 11.81
CA GLN A 173 4.34 -5.50 11.22
C GLN A 173 5.19 -4.71 12.23
N PHE A 174 4.66 -4.47 13.44
CA PHE A 174 5.42 -3.82 14.52
C PHE A 174 6.72 -4.55 14.81
N VAL A 175 6.70 -5.87 15.01
CA VAL A 175 7.90 -6.64 15.29
C VAL A 175 8.91 -6.51 14.16
N ILE A 176 8.48 -6.64 12.90
CA ILE A 176 9.38 -6.54 11.74
C ILE A 176 10.03 -5.15 11.66
N TYR A 177 9.22 -4.09 11.73
CA TYR A 177 9.72 -2.73 11.53
C TYR A 177 10.48 -2.17 12.73
N ALA A 178 10.02 -2.47 13.95
CA ALA A 178 10.76 -2.11 15.16
C ALA A 178 12.14 -2.75 15.17
N ASN A 179 12.26 -4.05 14.85
CA ASN A 179 13.58 -4.70 14.78
C ASN A 179 14.46 -4.17 13.65
N SER A 180 13.88 -3.67 12.56
CA SER A 180 14.63 -3.07 11.46
C SER A 180 15.18 -1.69 11.81
N ILE A 181 14.46 -0.94 12.63
CA ILE A 181 14.81 0.41 13.07
C ILE A 181 15.74 0.36 14.29
N ASP A 182 15.50 -0.59 15.19
CA ASP A 182 16.29 -0.79 16.41
C ASP A 182 17.77 -1.02 16.09
N GLY A 183 18.65 -0.25 16.73
CA GLY A 183 20.09 -0.28 16.52
C GLY A 183 20.60 0.42 15.25
N LYS A 184 19.73 1.02 14.42
CA LYS A 184 20.13 1.86 13.27
C LYS A 184 20.10 3.34 13.57
N VAL A 185 19.20 3.75 14.44
CA VAL A 185 18.94 5.14 14.80
C VAL A 185 19.06 5.29 16.30
N ASP A 186 19.68 6.39 16.75
CA ASP A 186 19.91 6.68 18.17
C ASP A 186 18.87 7.71 18.67
N PHE A 187 17.58 7.36 18.55
CA PHE A 187 16.48 8.18 19.08
C PHE A 187 15.54 7.39 20.00
N ASP A 188 14.78 8.12 20.81
CA ASP A 188 13.80 7.55 21.72
C ASP A 188 12.61 6.91 20.97
N ILE A 189 12.47 5.58 21.09
CA ILE A 189 11.40 4.79 20.47
C ILE A 189 10.06 4.85 21.24
N SER A 190 9.97 5.64 22.32
CA SER A 190 8.77 5.70 23.17
C SER A 190 7.49 6.05 22.40
N LEU A 191 7.55 6.99 21.45
CA LEU A 191 6.39 7.34 20.62
C LEU A 191 6.04 6.21 19.66
N MET A 192 7.03 5.54 19.07
CA MET A 192 6.79 4.34 18.28
C MET A 192 6.05 3.26 19.09
N LEU A 193 6.47 2.98 20.32
CA LEU A 193 5.79 2.02 21.19
C LEU A 193 4.36 2.46 21.54
N PHE A 194 4.16 3.75 21.83
CA PHE A 194 2.85 4.30 22.14
C PHE A 194 1.87 4.16 20.96
N PHE A 195 2.28 4.58 19.76
CA PHE A 195 1.43 4.45 18.57
C PHE A 195 1.24 2.99 18.15
N SER A 196 2.22 2.11 18.36
CA SER A 196 2.07 0.67 18.12
C SER A 196 1.08 0.02 19.08
N LEU A 197 0.98 0.50 20.32
CA LEU A 197 -0.05 0.05 21.26
C LEU A 197 -1.45 0.49 20.81
N ILE A 198 -1.59 1.74 20.35
CA ILE A 198 -2.85 2.21 19.76
C ILE A 198 -3.18 1.39 18.49
N ALA A 199 -2.19 1.12 17.65
CA ALA A 199 -2.33 0.30 16.46
C ALA A 199 -2.86 -1.09 16.79
N PHE A 200 -2.31 -1.74 17.82
CA PHE A 200 -2.75 -3.06 18.27
C PHE A 200 -4.23 -3.07 18.66
N PHE A 201 -4.72 -2.02 19.34
CA PHE A 201 -6.14 -1.93 19.72
C PHE A 201 -7.05 -1.30 18.64
N SER A 202 -6.49 -0.81 17.53
CA SER A 202 -7.24 -0.13 16.48
C SER A 202 -8.43 -0.93 15.91
N PRO A 203 -8.39 -2.28 15.76
CA PRO A 203 -9.56 -3.02 15.27
C PRO A 203 -10.78 -2.93 16.19
N HIS A 204 -10.60 -2.73 17.50
CA HIS A 204 -11.70 -2.48 18.43
C HIS A 204 -12.12 -1.01 18.47
N ILE A 205 -11.14 -0.09 18.43
CA ILE A 205 -11.41 1.36 18.49
C ILE A 205 -12.23 1.80 17.27
N LEU A 206 -11.94 1.21 16.11
CA LEU A 206 -12.50 1.60 14.82
C LEU A 206 -13.57 0.63 14.30
N GLU A 207 -14.11 -0.23 15.17
CA GLU A 207 -15.05 -1.28 14.77
C GLU A 207 -16.23 -0.72 13.96
N SER A 208 -16.84 0.39 14.42
CA SER A 208 -17.96 1.05 13.77
C SER A 208 -17.63 1.68 12.41
N SER A 209 -16.35 2.04 12.18
CA SER A 209 -15.95 2.63 10.88
C SER A 209 -15.99 1.63 9.72
N ALA A 210 -16.19 0.34 10.03
CA ALA A 210 -16.19 -0.74 9.06
C ALA A 210 -17.51 -1.55 9.06
N ASP A 211 -18.61 -0.98 9.56
CA ASP A 211 -19.92 -1.64 9.61
C ASP A 211 -20.45 -2.03 8.22
N GLY A 212 -20.07 -1.27 7.19
CA GLY A 212 -20.42 -1.55 5.80
C GLY A 212 -19.55 -2.62 5.13
N PHE A 213 -18.49 -3.10 5.79
CA PHE A 213 -17.48 -3.97 5.17
C PHE A 213 -17.73 -5.44 5.48
N ASP A 214 -17.44 -6.31 4.52
CA ASP A 214 -17.39 -7.75 4.77
C ASP A 214 -16.15 -8.17 5.59
N ASN A 215 -16.07 -9.43 5.99
CA ASN A 215 -14.95 -9.94 6.80
C ASN A 215 -13.58 -9.80 6.11
N ILE A 216 -13.53 -9.83 4.78
CA ILE A 216 -12.29 -9.69 4.00
C ILE A 216 -11.86 -8.23 4.03
N GLN A 217 -12.77 -7.32 3.66
CA GLN A 217 -12.59 -5.88 3.67
C GLN A 217 -12.22 -5.37 5.06
N ARG A 218 -12.91 -5.81 6.13
CA ARG A 218 -12.57 -5.45 7.53
C ARG A 218 -11.15 -5.86 7.91
N THR A 219 -10.74 -7.09 7.57
CA THR A 219 -9.40 -7.59 7.91
C THR A 219 -8.31 -6.79 7.20
N VAL A 220 -8.50 -6.50 5.91
CA VAL A 220 -7.58 -5.67 5.11
C VAL A 220 -7.54 -4.24 5.67
N TYR A 221 -8.68 -3.62 5.88
CA TYR A 221 -8.81 -2.25 6.38
C TYR A 221 -8.14 -2.05 7.74
N PHE A 222 -8.47 -2.87 8.74
CA PHE A 222 -7.88 -2.75 10.08
C PHE A 222 -6.37 -3.02 10.07
N SER A 223 -5.92 -4.03 9.31
CA SER A 223 -4.49 -4.35 9.19
C SER A 223 -3.70 -3.19 8.57
N GLY A 224 -4.29 -2.52 7.57
CA GLY A 224 -3.69 -1.35 6.93
C GLY A 224 -3.62 -0.15 7.87
N ILE A 225 -4.71 0.18 8.59
CA ILE A 225 -4.71 1.29 9.57
C ILE A 225 -3.69 1.05 10.68
N GLY A 226 -3.68 -0.15 11.26
CA GLY A 226 -2.72 -0.48 12.30
C GLY A 226 -1.28 -0.41 11.79
N GLY A 227 -1.02 -0.87 10.56
CA GLY A 227 0.28 -0.71 9.91
C GLY A 227 0.69 0.76 9.76
N CYS A 228 -0.23 1.64 9.34
CA CYS A 228 0.02 3.07 9.26
C CYS A 228 0.39 3.66 10.61
N LEU A 229 -0.31 3.29 11.69
CA LEU A 229 -0.02 3.77 13.04
C LEU A 229 1.35 3.30 13.53
N VAL A 230 1.77 2.08 13.20
CA VAL A 230 3.13 1.58 13.51
C VAL A 230 4.20 2.44 12.85
N LEU A 231 4.10 2.66 11.53
CA LEU A 231 5.07 3.46 10.77
C LEU A 231 5.03 4.93 11.17
N PHE A 232 3.84 5.49 11.38
CA PHE A 232 3.67 6.85 11.90
C PHE A 232 4.33 7.01 13.28
N GLY A 233 4.24 6.00 14.14
CA GLY A 233 4.91 5.99 15.42
C GLY A 233 6.44 6.12 15.29
N ALA A 234 7.03 5.45 14.31
CA ALA A 234 8.45 5.57 14.01
C ALA A 234 8.82 6.99 13.56
N ILE A 235 8.03 7.57 12.63
CA ILE A 235 8.21 8.96 12.18
C ILE A 235 8.05 9.94 13.34
N ALA A 236 7.06 9.75 14.21
CA ALA A 236 6.84 10.59 15.38
C ALA A 236 8.02 10.54 16.36
N SER A 237 8.57 9.36 16.61
CA SER A 237 9.81 9.18 17.39
C SER A 237 10.97 9.94 16.75
N TYR A 238 11.20 9.80 15.44
CA TYR A 238 12.24 10.54 14.73
C TYR A 238 12.06 12.05 14.81
N LEU A 239 10.86 12.55 14.52
CA LEU A 239 10.52 13.98 14.59
C LEU A 239 10.69 14.56 16.00
N SER A 240 10.46 13.75 17.04
CA SER A 240 10.68 14.19 18.43
C SER A 240 12.16 14.32 18.81
N SER A 241 13.05 13.67 18.05
CA SER A 241 14.48 13.67 18.31
C SER A 241 15.24 14.81 17.62
N ILE A 242 14.64 15.41 16.59
CA ILE A 242 15.25 16.50 15.84
C ILE A 242 14.76 17.86 16.33
N ASP A 243 15.66 18.85 16.36
CA ASP A 243 15.27 20.25 16.52
C ASP A 243 14.78 20.80 15.17
N ILE A 244 13.46 20.88 15.01
CA ILE A 244 12.81 21.37 13.78
C ILE A 244 13.25 22.78 13.39
N THR A 245 13.76 23.59 14.33
CA THR A 245 14.23 24.95 14.04
C THR A 245 15.57 24.97 13.32
N GLN A 246 16.30 23.85 13.35
CA GLN A 246 17.58 23.66 12.67
C GLN A 246 17.43 23.03 11.28
N ILE A 247 16.21 22.69 10.86
CA ILE A 247 15.94 22.20 9.50
C ILE A 247 16.17 23.36 8.53
N ASP A 248 16.91 23.08 7.44
CA ASP A 248 17.15 24.06 6.38
C ASP A 248 15.83 24.71 5.92
N ASN A 249 15.87 26.02 5.69
CA ASN A 249 14.73 26.83 5.30
C ASN A 249 13.53 26.82 6.28
N TYR A 250 13.73 26.54 7.57
CA TYR A 250 12.71 26.80 8.59
C TYR A 250 12.32 28.31 8.61
N PRO A 251 11.02 28.66 8.68
CA PRO A 251 9.84 27.81 8.83
C PRO A 251 9.18 27.40 7.49
N TYR A 252 9.71 27.78 6.34
CA TYR A 252 9.06 27.56 5.04
C TYR A 252 8.83 26.07 4.73
N ASN A 253 9.80 25.21 5.04
CA ASN A 253 9.63 23.76 4.89
C ASN A 253 8.50 23.22 5.79
N PHE A 254 8.36 23.75 7.00
CA PHE A 254 7.26 23.39 7.89
C PHE A 254 5.91 23.89 7.37
N VAL A 255 5.86 25.11 6.82
CA VAL A 255 4.66 25.65 6.16
C VAL A 255 4.26 24.79 4.96
N ALA A 256 5.22 24.27 4.19
CA ALA A 256 4.93 23.36 3.10
C ALA A 256 4.21 22.10 3.58
N VAL A 257 4.61 21.51 4.71
CA VAL A 257 3.90 20.37 5.32
C VAL A 257 2.45 20.73 5.66
N VAL A 258 2.23 21.89 6.31
CA VAL A 258 0.88 22.35 6.67
C VAL A 258 0.02 22.58 5.43
N VAL A 259 0.59 23.11 4.35
CA VAL A 259 -0.14 23.32 3.10
C VAL A 259 -0.43 21.99 2.41
N VAL A 260 0.56 21.11 2.28
CA VAL A 260 0.45 19.82 1.57
C VAL A 260 -0.51 18.87 2.27
N ILE A 261 -0.64 18.91 3.60
CA ILE A 261 -1.62 18.11 4.34
C ILE A 261 -2.94 18.87 4.52
N GLY A 262 -2.87 20.13 4.94
CA GLY A 262 -4.05 20.92 5.30
C GLY A 262 -4.92 21.27 4.10
N PHE A 263 -4.34 21.60 2.95
CA PHE A 263 -5.12 21.93 1.76
C PHE A 263 -5.94 20.73 1.25
N PRO A 264 -5.38 19.52 1.06
CA PRO A 264 -6.19 18.35 0.71
C PRO A 264 -7.27 18.01 1.73
N VAL A 265 -7.00 18.12 3.03
CA VAL A 265 -8.02 17.88 4.07
C VAL A 265 -9.18 18.87 3.95
N VAL A 266 -8.88 20.16 3.80
CA VAL A 266 -9.90 21.21 3.61
C VAL A 266 -10.68 20.99 2.31
N LEU A 267 -9.99 20.59 1.23
CA LEU A 267 -10.61 20.27 -0.05
C LEU A 267 -11.55 19.06 0.07
N CYS A 268 -11.11 17.97 0.69
CA CYS A 268 -11.93 16.79 0.94
C CYS A 268 -13.15 17.14 1.81
N TRP A 269 -12.96 17.93 2.87
CA TRP A 269 -14.07 18.39 3.71
C TRP A 269 -15.08 19.23 2.93
N PHE A 270 -14.60 20.15 2.09
CA PHE A 270 -15.46 20.95 1.21
C PHE A 270 -16.22 20.09 0.21
N MET A 271 -15.55 19.09 -0.39
CA MET A 271 -16.17 18.14 -1.32
C MET A 271 -17.25 17.29 -0.63
N LEU A 272 -17.01 16.86 0.61
CA LEU A 272 -17.98 16.11 1.40
C LEU A 272 -19.21 16.94 1.74
N GLU A 273 -19.01 18.19 2.19
CA GLU A 273 -20.13 19.06 2.56
C GLU A 273 -21.01 19.39 1.34
N GLN A 274 -20.40 19.68 0.18
CA GLN A 274 -21.17 19.93 -1.05
C GLN A 274 -21.79 18.66 -1.64
N GLY A 275 -21.10 17.53 -1.54
CA GLY A 275 -21.53 16.28 -2.15
C GLY A 275 -22.70 15.61 -1.41
N ARG A 276 -22.89 15.90 -0.11
CA ARG A 276 -23.94 15.28 0.71
C ARG A 276 -25.35 15.51 0.18
N GLU A 277 -25.67 16.74 -0.24
CA GLU A 277 -27.00 17.06 -0.80
C GLU A 277 -27.23 16.36 -2.14
N ALA A 278 -26.21 16.36 -3.01
CA ALA A 278 -26.29 15.68 -4.31
C ALA A 278 -26.42 14.16 -4.15
N ALA A 279 -25.75 13.58 -3.17
CA ALA A 279 -25.85 12.16 -2.85
C ALA A 279 -27.23 11.77 -2.31
N ALA A 280 -27.80 12.58 -1.41
CA ALA A 280 -29.14 12.37 -0.89
C ALA A 280 -30.21 12.45 -2.00
N GLU A 281 -30.06 13.38 -2.95
CA GLU A 281 -30.94 13.49 -4.11
C GLU A 281 -30.83 12.26 -5.03
N LEU A 282 -29.62 11.79 -5.32
CA LEU A 282 -29.39 10.58 -6.12
C LEU A 282 -29.98 9.33 -5.44
N GLU A 283 -29.81 9.20 -4.14
CA GLU A 283 -30.40 8.11 -3.35
C GLU A 283 -31.93 8.14 -3.41
N SER A 284 -32.55 9.32 -3.33
CA SER A 284 -34.01 9.48 -3.46
C SER A 284 -34.55 9.02 -4.81
N GLN A 285 -33.70 9.04 -5.85
CA GLN A 285 -34.02 8.58 -7.21
C GLN A 285 -33.64 7.11 -7.45
N GLY A 286 -33.18 6.40 -6.40
CA GLY A 286 -32.74 5.00 -6.49
C GLY A 286 -31.38 4.81 -7.17
N ILE A 287 -30.64 5.90 -7.40
CA ILE A 287 -29.27 5.87 -7.92
C ILE A 287 -28.34 5.94 -6.72
N ILE A 288 -27.89 4.77 -6.27
CA ILE A 288 -27.03 4.70 -5.09
C ILE A 288 -25.60 5.04 -5.50
N ALA A 289 -25.11 6.22 -5.10
CA ALA A 289 -23.69 6.48 -5.01
C ALA A 289 -23.19 5.80 -3.72
N GLU A 290 -22.46 4.68 -3.82
CA GLU A 290 -22.03 3.87 -2.67
C GLU A 290 -21.17 4.63 -1.65
N PHE A 291 -20.61 5.79 -2.04
CA PHE A 291 -19.79 6.67 -1.21
C PHE A 291 -20.45 7.20 0.08
N TYR A 292 -21.78 7.19 0.21
CA TYR A 292 -22.48 7.89 1.31
C TYR A 292 -23.05 7.01 2.42
N ARG A 293 -22.78 5.69 2.40
CA ARG A 293 -23.30 4.77 3.41
C ARG A 293 -22.39 4.60 4.64
N LEU A 294 -21.77 5.70 5.09
CA LEU A 294 -20.91 5.74 6.29
C LEU A 294 -21.62 6.38 7.51
N GLU A 295 -22.95 6.39 7.52
CA GLU A 295 -23.76 6.68 8.73
C GLU A 295 -24.27 5.40 9.39
#